data_AF-A0A8J3GN57-F1
#
_entry.id   AF-A0A8J3GN57-F1
#
_cell.length_a   1.000
_cell.length_b   1.000
_cell.length_c   1.000
_cell.angle_alpha   90.00
_cell.angle_beta   90.00
_cell.angle_gamma   90.00
#
_symmetry.space_group_name_H-M   'P 1'
#
loop_
_entity.id
_entity.type
_entity.pdbx_description
1 polymer ?
#
loop_
_entity_poly.entity_id
_entity_poly.type
_entity_poly.pdbx_seq_one_letter_code
_entity_poly.pdbx_strand_id
1 'polypeptide(L)'
;MSDTDVYVSPTRVPATIALLLGVIGTAGMAWSFVNGISAALDSSGSGAGAYVAVFLVAAALVVAGLVISIVCLARGLARGIATLALLVAIVPVVAIIVIRIAATA
;
A
#
# COMPACT_ATOMS: atom_id res chain seq x y z
N MET A 1 21.36 -5.36 33.15
CA MET A 1 20.09 -4.66 32.93
C MET A 1 19.78 -4.85 31.45
N SER A 2 18.83 -5.72 31.11
CA SER A 2 18.60 -6.17 29.73
C SER A 2 17.72 -5.17 28.99
N ASP A 3 18.27 -4.51 27.98
CA ASP A 3 17.64 -3.53 27.07
C ASP A 3 16.56 -4.13 26.14
N THR A 4 15.74 -5.07 26.62
CA THR A 4 14.72 -5.76 25.81
C THR A 4 13.30 -5.25 26.03
N ASP A 5 13.09 -4.32 26.95
CA ASP A 5 11.82 -3.61 27.08
C ASP A 5 11.78 -2.43 26.10
N VAL A 6 11.79 -2.77 24.80
CA VAL A 6 11.16 -1.89 23.81
C VAL A 6 9.69 -1.86 24.18
N TYR A 7 9.31 -0.92 25.05
CA TYR A 7 7.93 -0.59 25.36
C TYR A 7 7.28 -0.12 24.05
N VAL A 8 6.82 -1.08 23.24
CA VAL A 8 5.94 -0.80 22.12
C VAL A 8 4.65 -0.33 22.76
N SER A 9 4.49 0.99 22.84
CA SER A 9 3.25 1.58 23.34
C SER A 9 2.10 0.90 22.60
N PRO A 10 1.05 0.41 23.29
CA PRO A 10 -0.07 -0.31 22.67
C PRO A 10 -0.77 0.51 21.57
N THR A 11 -0.51 1.82 21.56
CA THR A 11 -1.00 2.78 20.56
C THR A 11 -0.16 2.83 19.28
N ARG A 12 1.11 2.37 19.29
CA ARG A 12 2.01 2.35 18.13
C ARG A 12 1.86 1.09 17.27
N VAL A 13 1.54 -0.05 17.88
CA VAL A 13 1.30 -1.32 17.16
C VAL A 13 0.33 -1.17 15.97
N PRO A 14 -0.89 -0.62 16.14
CA PRO A 14 -1.83 -0.50 15.02
C PRO A 14 -1.35 0.47 13.94
N ALA A 15 -0.67 1.56 14.32
CA ALA A 15 -0.14 2.54 13.37
C ALA A 15 1.02 1.96 12.54
N THR A 16 1.90 1.16 13.16
CA THR A 16 2.96 0.45 12.44
C THR A 16 2.41 -0.60 11.50
N ILE A 17 1.37 -1.35 11.91
CA ILE A 17 0.70 -2.33 11.03
C ILE A 17 0.09 -1.62 9.82
N ALA A 18 -0.58 -0.48 10.03
CA ALA A 18 -1.14 0.33 8.94
C ALA A 18 -0.08 0.77 7.94
N LEU A 19 1.07 1.24 8.45
CA LEU A 19 2.22 1.62 7.63
C LEU A 19 2.74 0.43 6.82
N LEU A 20 2.96 -0.72 7.45
CA LEU A 20 3.47 -1.92 6.79
C LEU A 20 2.52 -2.40 5.70
N LEU A 21 1.21 -2.45 5.98
CA LEU A 21 0.20 -2.80 4.99
C LEU A 21 0.20 -1.82 3.80
N GLY A 22 0.30 -0.52 4.08
CA GLY A 22 0.39 0.52 3.05
C GLY A 22 1.65 0.36 2.18
N VAL A 23 2.82 0.14 2.79
CA VAL A 23 4.08 -0.02 2.06
C VAL A 23 4.08 -1.31 1.24
N ILE A 24 3.71 -2.45 1.84
CA ILE A 24 3.69 -3.75 1.16
C ILE A 24 2.66 -3.77 0.04
N GLY A 25 1.46 -3.22 0.30
CA GLY A 25 0.42 -3.09 -0.73
C GLY A 25 0.86 -2.20 -1.88
N THR A 26 1.47 -1.04 -1.59
CA THR A 26 1.94 -0.12 -2.65
C THR A 26 3.08 -0.74 -3.47
N ALA A 27 4.04 -1.38 -2.81
CA ALA A 27 5.13 -2.09 -3.48
C ALA A 27 4.61 -3.25 -4.33
N GLY A 28 3.64 -4.02 -3.82
CA GLY A 28 2.97 -5.10 -4.53
C GLY A 28 2.25 -4.61 -5.78
N MET A 29 1.52 -3.49 -5.69
CA MET A 29 0.86 -2.85 -6.84
C MET A 29 1.87 -2.38 -7.89
N ALA A 30 2.97 -1.74 -7.48
CA ALA A 30 4.01 -1.30 -8.40
C ALA A 30 4.67 -2.49 -9.13
N TRP A 31 5.03 -3.53 -8.38
CA TRP A 31 5.65 -4.72 -8.93
C TRP A 31 4.72 -5.46 -9.88
N SER A 32 3.46 -5.69 -9.49
CA SER A 32 2.50 -6.39 -10.34
C SER A 32 2.14 -5.58 -11.59
N PHE A 33 2.13 -4.26 -11.51
CA PHE A 33 1.87 -3.40 -12.68
C PHE A 33 3.00 -3.47 -13.71
N VAL A 34 4.27 -3.32 -13.28
CA VAL A 34 5.43 -3.38 -14.19
C VAL A 34 5.57 -4.76 -14.85
N ASN A 35 5.46 -5.83 -14.06
CA ASN A 35 5.54 -7.19 -14.59
C ASN A 35 4.30 -7.55 -15.42
N GLY A 36 3.12 -7.05 -15.03
CA GLY A 36 1.88 -7.24 -15.79
C GLY A 36 1.92 -6.61 -17.18
N ILE A 37 2.51 -5.42 -17.34
CA ILE A 37 2.73 -4.81 -18.66
C ILE A 37 3.66 -5.69 -19.50
N SER A 38 4.78 -6.12 -18.92
CA SER A 38 5.75 -6.96 -19.63
C SER A 38 5.11 -8.28 -20.09
N ALA A 39 4.29 -8.90 -19.24
CA ALA A 39 3.55 -10.12 -19.57
C ALA A 39 2.39 -9.91 -20.55
N ALA A 40 1.78 -8.71 -20.58
CA ALA A 40 0.77 -8.36 -21.58
C ALA A 40 1.37 -8.17 -22.98
N LEU A 41 2.61 -7.67 -23.03
CA LEU A 41 3.36 -7.45 -24.27
C LEU A 41 4.11 -8.70 -24.74
N ASP A 42 4.32 -9.67 -23.85
CA ASP A 42 4.94 -10.93 -24.20
C ASP A 42 3.98 -11.81 -25.01
N SER A 43 4.43 -12.28 -26.18
CA SER A 43 3.62 -13.10 -27.09
C SER A 43 3.50 -14.57 -26.64
N SER A 44 3.87 -14.88 -25.40
CA SER A 44 3.92 -16.23 -24.83
C SER A 44 2.54 -16.85 -24.57
N GLY A 45 1.46 -16.10 -24.74
CA GLY A 45 0.08 -16.58 -24.63
C GLY A 45 -0.45 -16.76 -23.21
N SER A 46 0.38 -16.55 -22.17
CA SER A 46 -0.05 -16.63 -20.77
C SER A 46 -0.90 -15.45 -20.30
N GLY A 47 -0.79 -14.29 -20.97
CA GLY A 47 -1.52 -13.06 -20.66
C GLY A 47 -1.20 -12.46 -19.28
N ALA A 48 -1.76 -11.28 -18.99
CA ALA A 48 -1.47 -10.53 -17.77
C ALA A 48 -2.37 -10.89 -16.56
N GLY A 49 -3.25 -11.89 -16.69
CA GLY A 49 -4.32 -12.16 -15.72
C GLY A 49 -3.83 -12.41 -14.28
N ALA A 50 -2.74 -13.16 -14.11
CA ALA A 50 -2.17 -13.42 -12.79
C ALA A 50 -1.67 -12.13 -12.09
N TYR A 51 -1.06 -11.22 -12.85
CA TYR A 51 -0.56 -9.95 -12.32
C TYR A 51 -1.70 -8.99 -11.96
N VAL A 52 -2.82 -9.04 -12.67
CA VAL A 52 -4.04 -8.30 -12.30
C VAL A 52 -4.58 -8.79 -10.96
N ALA A 53 -4.62 -10.10 -10.71
CA ALA A 53 -5.07 -10.64 -9.42
C ALA A 53 -4.16 -10.18 -8.27
N VAL A 54 -2.84 -10.23 -8.44
CA VAL A 54 -1.87 -9.74 -7.45
C VAL A 54 -2.04 -8.24 -7.21
N PHE A 55 -2.29 -7.46 -8.26
CA PHE A 55 -2.56 -6.03 -8.14
C PHE A 55 -3.80 -5.75 -7.27
N LEU A 56 -4.89 -6.49 -7.46
CA LEU A 56 -6.12 -6.32 -6.68
C LEU A 56 -5.95 -6.73 -5.21
N VAL A 57 -5.22 -7.81 -4.94
CA VAL A 57 -4.89 -8.22 -3.56
C VAL A 57 -4.04 -7.14 -2.88
N ALA A 58 -3.03 -6.63 -3.56
CA ALA A 58 -2.19 -5.56 -3.06
C ALA A 58 -2.98 -4.26 -2.82
N ALA A 59 -3.93 -3.93 -3.71
CA ALA A 59 -4.87 -2.82 -3.53
C ALA A 59 -5.69 -2.96 -2.25
N ALA A 60 -6.22 -4.15 -1.97
CA ALA A 60 -6.99 -4.41 -0.77
C ALA A 60 -6.16 -4.20 0.51
N LEU A 61 -4.87 -4.57 0.49
CA LEU A 61 -3.95 -4.31 1.60
C LEU A 61 -3.73 -2.81 1.83
N VAL A 62 -3.59 -2.01 0.76
CA VAL A 62 -3.49 -0.54 0.87
C VAL A 62 -4.76 0.04 1.48
N VAL A 63 -5.94 -0.40 1.04
CA VAL A 63 -7.23 0.07 1.59
C VAL A 63 -7.33 -0.28 3.08
N ALA A 64 -6.95 -1.49 3.48
CA ALA A 64 -6.92 -1.88 4.89
C ALA A 64 -5.97 -0.99 5.72
N GLY A 65 -4.76 -0.72 5.21
CA GLY A 65 -3.79 0.18 5.85
C GLY A 65 -4.30 1.63 5.95
N LEU A 66 -5.01 2.11 4.93
CA LEU A 66 -5.64 3.43 4.92
C LEU A 66 -6.72 3.55 6.00
N VAL A 67 -7.61 2.57 6.09
CA VAL A 67 -8.68 2.56 7.10
C VAL A 67 -8.09 2.57 8.51
N ILE A 68 -7.10 1.73 8.79
CA ILE A 68 -6.44 1.69 10.11
C ILE A 68 -5.74 3.02 10.41
N SER A 69 -5.09 3.65 9.43
CA SER A 69 -4.47 4.97 9.59
C SER A 69 -5.48 6.05 9.94
N ILE A 70 -6.61 6.09 9.23
CA ILE A 70 -7.70 7.05 9.50
C ILE A 70 -8.24 6.84 10.92
N VAL A 71 -8.48 5.59 11.33
CA VAL A 71 -8.97 5.27 12.68
C VAL A 71 -7.95 5.67 13.76
N CYS A 72 -6.65 5.42 13.55
CA CYS A 72 -5.60 5.83 14.48
C CYS A 72 -5.52 7.36 14.59
N LEU A 73 -5.63 8.07 13.46
CA LEU A 73 -5.62 9.53 13.41
C LEU A 73 -6.84 10.13 14.12
N ALA A 74 -8.04 9.59 13.86
CA ALA A 74 -9.29 10.01 14.48
C ALA A 74 -9.29 9.78 16.00
N ARG A 75 -8.63 8.71 16.47
CA ARG A 75 -8.47 8.41 17.91
C ARG A 75 -7.38 9.23 18.60
N GLY A 76 -6.65 10.08 17.87
CA GLY A 76 -5.55 10.89 18.42
C GLY A 76 -4.32 10.06 18.83
N LEU A 77 -4.27 8.79 18.47
CA LEU A 77 -3.19 7.86 18.80
C LEU A 77 -2.11 7.92 17.72
N ALA A 78 -0.87 8.22 18.10
CA ALA A 78 0.31 8.18 17.23
C ALA A 78 0.17 8.99 15.92
N ARG A 79 -0.31 10.25 16.01
CA ARG A 79 -0.54 11.18 14.88
C ARG A 79 0.53 11.12 13.78
N GLY A 80 1.81 11.15 14.14
CA GLY A 80 2.92 11.16 13.17
C GLY A 80 3.00 9.92 12.27
N ILE A 81 2.87 8.72 12.84
CA ILE A 81 2.95 7.45 12.09
C ILE A 81 1.68 7.28 11.24
N ALA A 82 0.52 7.68 11.77
CA ALA A 82 -0.74 7.65 11.03
C ALA A 82 -0.70 8.57 9.80
N THR A 83 -0.16 9.79 9.91
CA THR A 83 0.03 10.67 8.73
C THR A 83 0.98 10.09 7.68
N LEU A 84 2.08 9.47 8.10
CA LEU A 84 3.02 8.82 7.17
C LEU A 84 2.37 7.67 6.40
N ALA A 85 1.62 6.82 7.10
CA ALA A 85 0.88 5.73 6.47
C ALA A 85 -0.21 6.25 5.52
N LEU A 86 -0.85 7.37 5.85
CA LEU A 86 -1.83 8.03 4.99
C LEU A 86 -1.17 8.60 3.73
N LEU A 87 0.01 9.22 3.84
CA LEU A 87 0.79 9.67 2.68
C LEU A 87 1.20 8.52 1.77
N VAL A 88 1.68 7.41 2.32
CA VAL A 88 2.02 6.21 1.54
C VAL A 88 0.79 5.66 0.82
N ALA A 89 -0.35 5.59 1.49
CA ALA A 89 -1.60 5.10 0.90
C ALA A 89 -2.16 6.03 -0.20
N ILE A 90 -1.82 7.31 -0.21
CA ILE A 90 -2.20 8.27 -1.26
C ILE A 90 -1.41 8.03 -2.56
N VAL A 91 -0.16 7.59 -2.48
CA VAL A 91 0.72 7.37 -3.64
C VAL A 91 0.04 6.56 -4.77
N PRO A 92 -0.53 5.38 -4.52
CA PRO A 92 -1.19 4.60 -5.58
C PRO A 92 -2.42 5.31 -6.17
N VAL A 93 -3.15 6.11 -5.39
CA VAL A 93 -4.29 6.90 -5.90
C VAL A 93 -3.82 7.95 -6.90
N VAL A 94 -2.75 8.68 -6.56
CA VAL A 94 -2.15 9.69 -7.46
C VAL A 94 -1.61 9.02 -8.73
N ALA A 95 -0.95 7.87 -8.60
CA ALA A 95 -0.44 7.11 -9.74
C ALA A 95 -1.56 6.73 -10.72
N ILE A 96 -2.70 6.24 -10.22
CA ILE A 96 -3.86 5.90 -11.06
C ILE A 96 -4.41 7.13 -11.78
N ILE A 97 -4.50 8.27 -11.10
CA ILE A 97 -4.98 9.53 -11.70
C ILE A 97 -4.04 9.95 -12.84
N VAL A 98 -2.73 9.95 -12.60
CA VAL A 98 -1.73 10.30 -13.62
C VAL A 98 -1.80 9.35 -14.82
N ILE A 99 -1.88 8.04 -14.58
CA ILE A 99 -2.02 7.02 -15.64
C ILE A 99 -3.29 7.28 -16.46
N ARG A 100 -4.43 7.56 -15.80
CA ARG A 100 -5.69 7.84 -16.51
C ARG A 100 -5.62 9.09 -17.36
N ILE A 101 -5.04 10.17 -16.84
CA ILE A 101 -4.85 11.41 -17.61
C ILE A 101 -3.96 11.13 -18.83
N ALA A 102 -2.82 10.47 -18.62
CA ALA A 102 -1.88 10.13 -19.68
C ALA A 102 -2.47 9.20 -20.75
N ALA A 103 -3.39 8.30 -20.37
CA ALA A 103 -4.06 7.39 -21.31
C ALA A 103 -5.15 8.08 -22.15
N THR A 104 -5.62 9.25 -21.74
CA THR A 104 -6.68 10.02 -22.43
C THR A 104 -6.16 11.26 -23.16
N ALA A 105 -4.88 11.58 -23.00
CA ALA A 105 -4.19 12.68 -23.68
C ALA A 105 -3.59 12.20 -25.02
#